data_AF-A0A258QUJ7-F1
#
_entry.id   AF-A0A258QUJ7-F1
#
_cell.length_a   1.000
_cell.length_b   1.000
_cell.length_c   1.000
_cell.angle_alpha   90.00
_cell.angle_beta   90.00
_cell.angle_gamma   90.00
#
_symmetry.space_group_name_H-M   'P 1'
#
loop_
_entity.id
_entity.type
_entity.pdbx_description
1 polymer ?
#
loop_
_entity_poly.entity_id
_entity_poly.type
_entity_poly.pdbx_seq_one_letter_code
_entity_poly.pdbx_strand_id
1 'polypeptide(L)'
;SKIDAAFAQRNLSPDIILEAIDADVIKTYVETGMGIGIVAGLAYDLDRDRNLRVIPVGHLFGNNVTHLGVKQGAYLRSFVYTFIELFSPTLTRKIVEQAMNNESETYEI
;
A
#
# COMPACT_ATOMS: atom_id res chain seq x y z
N SER A 1 -9.56 -5.83 7.29
CA SER A 1 -8.98 -5.21 6.08
C SER A 1 -9.99 -4.26 5.44
N LYS A 2 -9.58 -3.29 4.61
CA LYS A 2 -10.51 -2.48 3.80
C LYS A 2 -11.30 -3.34 2.82
N ILE A 3 -10.70 -4.45 2.36
CA ILE A 3 -11.34 -5.44 1.51
C ILE A 3 -12.54 -6.08 2.24
N ASP A 4 -12.32 -6.63 3.45
CA ASP A 4 -13.39 -7.22 4.26
C ASP A 4 -14.52 -6.22 4.54
N ALA A 5 -14.16 -4.97 4.85
CA ALA A 5 -15.14 -3.91 5.09
C ALA A 5 -15.99 -3.62 3.84
N ALA A 6 -15.38 -3.60 2.64
CA ALA A 6 -16.10 -3.39 1.39
C ALA A 6 -17.08 -4.53 1.07
N PHE A 7 -16.68 -5.79 1.30
CA PHE A 7 -17.57 -6.95 1.16
C PHE A 7 -18.71 -6.92 2.20
N ALA A 8 -18.38 -6.64 3.46
CA ALA A 8 -19.36 -6.56 4.56
C ALA A 8 -20.40 -5.45 4.33
N GLN A 9 -20.01 -4.28 3.81
CA GLN A 9 -20.94 -3.20 3.45
C GLN A 9 -21.98 -3.61 2.41
N ARG A 10 -21.70 -4.65 1.62
CA ARG A 10 -22.61 -5.21 0.62
C ARG A 10 -23.29 -6.49 1.10
N ASN A 11 -23.09 -6.90 2.36
CA ASN A 11 -23.54 -8.18 2.91
C ASN A 11 -23.09 -9.39 2.06
N LEU A 12 -21.86 -9.30 1.52
CA LEU A 12 -21.25 -10.37 0.76
C LEU A 12 -20.21 -11.09 1.63
N SER A 13 -20.21 -12.42 1.58
CA SER A 13 -19.18 -13.25 2.19
C SER A 13 -18.29 -13.80 1.07
N PRO A 14 -17.07 -13.28 0.88
CA PRO A 14 -16.16 -13.81 -0.13
C PRO A 14 -15.69 -15.22 0.28
N ASP A 15 -15.51 -16.09 -0.71
CA ASP A 15 -14.87 -17.40 -0.52
C ASP A 15 -13.35 -17.23 -0.64
N ILE A 16 -12.68 -17.07 0.50
CA ILE A 16 -11.24 -16.81 0.57
C ILE A 16 -10.50 -18.14 0.74
N ILE A 17 -9.92 -18.62 -0.35
CA ILE A 17 -9.18 -19.89 -0.40
C ILE A 17 -7.69 -19.74 -0.06
N LEU A 18 -7.13 -18.52 -0.13
CA LEU A 18 -5.74 -18.21 0.21
C LEU A 18 -5.62 -16.77 0.69
N GLU A 19 -4.95 -16.58 1.82
CA GLU A 19 -4.44 -15.28 2.27
C GLU A 19 -2.92 -15.31 2.27
N ALA A 20 -2.28 -14.33 1.62
CA ALA A 20 -0.84 -14.22 1.55
C ALA A 20 -0.40 -12.77 1.76
N ILE A 21 0.79 -12.60 2.33
CA ILE A 21 1.40 -11.27 2.59
C ILE A 21 2.04 -10.72 1.30
N ASP A 22 2.57 -11.61 0.45
CA ASP A 22 3.29 -11.26 -0.76
C ASP A 22 2.41 -11.43 -2.01
N ALA A 23 2.40 -10.40 -2.87
CA ALA A 23 1.67 -10.42 -4.12
C ALA A 23 2.23 -11.44 -5.12
N ASP A 24 3.52 -11.76 -5.08
CA ASP A 24 4.10 -12.75 -5.99
C ASP A 24 3.57 -14.17 -5.70
N VAL A 25 3.26 -14.48 -4.42
CA VAL A 25 2.57 -15.72 -4.04
C VAL A 25 1.15 -15.74 -4.60
N ILE A 26 0.40 -14.65 -4.45
CA ILE A 26 -0.98 -14.54 -4.98
C ILE A 26 -0.98 -14.75 -6.49
N LYS A 27 -0.09 -14.04 -7.22
CA LYS A 27 0.01 -14.12 -8.68
C LYS A 27 0.30 -15.54 -9.16
N THR A 28 1.25 -16.23 -8.51
CA THR A 28 1.59 -17.62 -8.84
C THR A 28 0.35 -18.52 -8.81
N TYR A 29 -0.47 -18.43 -7.77
CA TYR A 29 -1.65 -19.29 -7.67
C TYR A 29 -2.77 -18.88 -8.63
N VAL A 30 -2.93 -17.59 -8.94
CA VAL A 30 -3.86 -17.14 -9.98
C VAL A 30 -3.46 -17.71 -11.35
N GLU A 31 -2.17 -17.71 -11.68
CA GLU A 31 -1.66 -18.29 -12.94
C GLU A 31 -1.94 -19.79 -13.04
N THR A 32 -1.93 -20.52 -11.91
CA THR A 32 -2.30 -21.95 -11.89
C THR A 32 -3.81 -22.21 -11.96
N GLY A 33 -4.64 -21.16 -12.05
CA GLY A 33 -6.09 -21.28 -12.17
C GLY A 33 -6.83 -21.46 -10.84
N MET A 34 -6.17 -21.14 -9.72
CA MET A 34 -6.76 -21.30 -8.38
C MET A 34 -7.96 -20.34 -8.16
N GLY A 35 -7.97 -19.19 -8.81
CA GLY A 35 -9.06 -18.21 -8.68
C GLY A 35 -8.64 -16.81 -9.10
N ILE A 36 -9.25 -15.80 -8.47
CA ILE A 36 -8.97 -14.38 -8.70
C ILE A 36 -8.11 -13.83 -7.57
N GLY A 37 -7.04 -13.10 -7.91
CA GLY A 37 -6.18 -12.43 -6.93
C GLY A 37 -6.55 -10.94 -6.79
N ILE A 38 -6.59 -10.45 -5.54
CA ILE A 38 -6.70 -9.03 -5.23
C ILE A 38 -5.35 -8.57 -4.69
N VAL A 39 -4.66 -7.69 -5.43
CA VAL A 39 -3.33 -7.17 -5.07
C VAL A 39 -3.30 -5.65 -5.17
N ALA A 40 -2.30 -5.02 -4.55
CA ALA A 40 -2.04 -3.60 -4.75
C ALA A 40 -1.66 -3.33 -6.21
N GLY A 41 -2.14 -2.23 -6.80
CA GLY A 41 -1.89 -1.91 -8.21
C GLY A 41 -0.41 -1.82 -8.57
N LEU A 42 0.44 -1.40 -7.61
CA LEU A 42 1.90 -1.33 -7.78
C LEU A 42 2.60 -2.70 -7.86
N ALA A 43 1.92 -3.78 -7.48
CA ALA A 43 2.48 -5.13 -7.49
C ALA A 43 2.30 -5.88 -8.83
N TYR A 44 1.66 -5.23 -9.81
CA TYR A 44 1.52 -5.74 -11.16
C TYR A 44 2.48 -5.04 -12.12
N ASP A 45 3.17 -5.83 -12.93
CA ASP A 45 4.11 -5.38 -13.94
C ASP A 45 3.75 -6.01 -15.29
N LEU A 46 3.46 -5.18 -16.30
CA LEU A 46 3.03 -5.64 -17.63
C LEU A 46 4.08 -6.50 -18.34
N ASP A 47 5.37 -6.26 -18.08
CA ASP A 47 6.47 -6.98 -18.72
C ASP A 47 6.74 -8.32 -18.04
N ARG A 48 6.51 -8.42 -16.72
CA ARG A 48 6.71 -9.66 -15.94
C ARG A 48 5.47 -10.54 -15.88
N ASP A 49 4.29 -9.95 -15.66
CA ASP A 49 3.04 -10.65 -15.34
C ASP A 49 2.18 -10.88 -16.59
N ARG A 50 2.82 -11.33 -17.69
CA ARG A 50 2.21 -11.40 -19.04
C ARG A 50 1.03 -12.37 -19.16
N ASN A 51 0.97 -13.38 -18.29
CA ASN A 51 -0.10 -14.38 -18.28
C ASN A 51 -1.31 -13.93 -17.46
N LEU A 52 -1.22 -12.77 -16.81
CA LEU A 52 -2.26 -12.24 -15.95
C LEU A 52 -2.94 -11.04 -16.61
N ARG A 53 -4.27 -11.02 -16.52
CA ARG A 53 -5.07 -9.86 -16.90
C ARG A 53 -5.47 -9.10 -15.64
N VAL A 54 -5.23 -7.80 -15.64
CA VAL A 54 -5.61 -6.91 -14.54
C VAL A 54 -6.91 -6.17 -14.82
N ILE A 55 -7.72 -6.03 -13.76
CA ILE A 55 -8.92 -5.22 -13.73
C ILE A 55 -8.78 -4.19 -12.60
N PRO A 56 -8.73 -2.88 -12.91
CA PRO A 56 -8.69 -1.85 -11.88
C PRO A 56 -9.98 -1.83 -11.04
N VAL A 57 -9.86 -2.10 -9.75
CA VAL A 57 -10.99 -2.20 -8.80
C VAL A 57 -10.90 -1.22 -7.63
N GLY A 58 -10.09 -0.16 -7.75
CA GLY A 58 -9.91 0.84 -6.68
C GLY A 58 -11.22 1.49 -6.22
N HIS A 59 -12.20 1.63 -7.12
CA HIS A 59 -13.53 2.15 -6.81
C HIS A 59 -14.36 1.23 -5.88
N LEU A 60 -14.00 -0.05 -5.75
CA LEU A 60 -14.68 -1.00 -4.86
C LEU A 60 -14.10 -1.00 -3.44
N PHE A 61 -12.79 -0.78 -3.31
CA PHE A 61 -12.05 -0.93 -2.04
C PHE A 61 -11.51 0.39 -1.48
N GLY A 62 -11.65 1.48 -2.23
CA GLY A 62 -11.07 2.78 -1.92
C GLY A 62 -9.56 2.82 -2.16
N ASN A 63 -8.94 3.94 -1.78
CA ASN A 63 -7.49 4.13 -1.88
C ASN A 63 -6.79 3.72 -0.58
N ASN A 64 -5.62 3.11 -0.71
CA ASN A 64 -4.71 2.86 0.40
C ASN A 64 -3.62 3.93 0.41
N VAL A 65 -3.33 4.47 1.59
CA VAL A 65 -2.27 5.44 1.81
C VAL A 65 -1.10 4.68 2.45
N THR A 66 0.08 4.79 1.85
CA THR A 66 1.32 4.26 2.41
C THR A 66 1.93 5.33 3.32
N HIS A 67 2.11 5.00 4.59
CA HIS A 67 2.69 5.92 5.56
C HIS A 67 4.18 5.64 5.75
N LEU A 68 4.96 6.69 5.96
CA LEU A 68 6.35 6.60 6.36
C LEU A 68 6.49 6.92 7.84
N GLY A 69 6.99 5.97 8.62
CA GLY A 69 7.18 6.13 10.07
C GLY A 69 8.61 6.54 10.41
N VAL A 70 8.74 7.61 11.20
CA VAL A 70 10.03 8.03 11.78
C VAL A 70 9.86 8.16 13.29
N LYS A 71 10.84 7.67 14.06
CA LYS A 71 10.78 7.73 15.52
C LYS A 71 10.88 9.17 16.01
N GLN A 72 9.91 9.61 16.80
CA GLN A 72 9.92 10.94 17.43
C GLN A 72 11.18 11.14 18.28
N GLY A 73 11.77 12.33 18.23
CA GLY A 73 13.02 12.67 18.93
C GLY A 73 14.29 11.98 18.40
N ALA A 74 14.19 11.16 17.34
CA ALA A 74 15.39 10.61 16.71
C ALA A 74 16.13 11.69 15.92
N TYR A 75 17.46 11.69 16.02
CA TYR A 75 18.30 12.52 15.17
C TYR A 75 18.35 11.94 13.75
N LEU A 76 17.70 12.62 12.80
CA LEU A 76 17.72 12.23 11.39
C LEU A 76 18.95 12.83 10.70
N ARG A 77 19.77 11.96 10.11
CA ARG A 77 20.92 12.41 9.29
C ARG A 77 20.43 12.97 7.97
N SER A 78 21.25 13.80 7.32
CA SER A 78 20.91 14.46 6.04
C SER A 78 20.39 13.50 4.97
N PHE A 79 20.99 12.31 4.85
CA PHE A 79 20.55 11.32 3.86
C PHE A 79 19.15 10.75 4.14
N VAL A 80 18.68 10.79 5.40
CA VAL A 80 17.33 10.33 5.75
C VAL A 80 16.31 11.30 5.17
N TYR A 81 16.54 12.61 5.31
CA TYR A 81 15.68 13.61 4.67
C TYR A 81 15.67 13.46 3.15
N THR A 82 16.83 13.23 2.53
CA THR A 82 16.91 12.95 1.09
C THR A 82 16.12 11.71 0.71
N PHE A 83 16.19 10.63 1.50
CA PHE A 83 15.40 9.42 1.25
C PHE A 83 13.88 9.69 1.33
N ILE A 84 13.45 10.44 2.35
CA ILE A 84 12.04 10.81 2.53
C ILE A 84 11.54 11.63 1.34
N GLU A 85 12.32 12.59 0.88
CA GLU A 85 11.99 13.46 -0.26
C GLU A 85 11.99 12.72 -1.60
N LEU A 86 12.86 11.71 -1.76
CA LEU A 86 12.83 10.79 -2.91
C LEU A 86 11.59 9.89 -2.89
N PHE A 87 11.11 9.50 -1.70
CA PHE A 87 9.90 8.69 -1.55
C PHE A 87 8.64 9.50 -1.87
N SER A 88 8.56 10.74 -1.40
CA SER A 88 7.54 11.70 -1.81
C SER A 88 8.11 13.12 -1.90
N PRO A 89 8.08 13.77 -3.07
CA PRO A 89 8.54 15.16 -3.22
C PRO A 89 7.79 16.16 -2.35
N THR A 90 6.58 15.81 -1.88
CA THR A 90 5.81 16.67 -0.97
C THR A 90 6.36 16.61 0.46
N LEU A 91 7.10 15.57 0.83
CA LEU A 91 7.70 15.38 2.15
C LEU A 91 9.07 16.08 2.27
N THR A 92 9.07 17.39 2.07
CA THR A 92 10.30 18.19 2.18
C THR A 92 10.88 18.12 3.59
N ARG A 93 12.21 18.33 3.70
CA ARG A 93 12.90 18.41 4.99
C ARG A 93 12.19 19.30 6.02
N LYS A 94 11.67 20.45 5.59
CA LYS A 94 10.95 21.39 6.45
C LYS A 94 9.67 20.77 7.04
N ILE A 95 8.89 20.06 6.23
CA ILE A 95 7.66 19.39 6.68
C ILE A 95 7.99 18.27 7.66
N VAL A 96 9.04 17.50 7.38
CA VAL A 96 9.51 16.44 8.29
C VAL A 96 9.97 17.02 9.62
N GLU A 97 10.79 18.09 9.62
CA GLU A 97 11.24 18.76 10.85
C GLU A 97 10.07 19.35 11.65
N GLN A 98 9.05 19.89 10.99
CA GLN A 98 7.83 20.36 11.65
C GLN A 98 7.05 19.21 12.30
N ALA A 99 6.83 18.11 11.58
CA ALA A 99 6.15 16.93 12.10
C ALA A 99 6.91 16.28 13.28
N MET A 100 8.24 16.39 13.29
CA MET A 100 9.10 15.88 14.37
C MET A 100 9.07 16.74 15.64
N ASN A 101 8.81 18.05 15.51
CA ASN A 101 8.80 19.01 16.62
C ASN A 101 7.43 19.19 17.26
N ASN A 102 6.35 18.86 16.54
CA ASN A 102 5.00 18.93 17.07
C ASN A 102 4.65 17.62 17.81
N GLU A 103 4.16 17.75 19.04
CA GLU A 103 3.60 16.61 19.78
C GLU A 103 2.33 16.12 19.06
N SER A 104 2.44 14.97 18.40
CA SER A 104 1.36 14.04 18.05
C SER A 104 0.10 14.64 17.42
N GLU A 105 0.18 15.03 16.13
CA GLU A 105 -0.99 14.98 15.26
C GLU A 105 -0.63 14.20 13.99
N THR A 106 -1.44 13.18 13.65
CA THR A 106 -1.31 12.41 12.42
C THR A 106 -1.52 13.35 11.23
N TYR A 107 -0.45 13.72 10.54
CA TYR A 107 -0.54 14.50 9.32
C TYR A 107 -1.02 13.60 8.17
N GLU A 108 -2.26 13.80 7.72
CA GLU A 108 -2.68 13.37 6.39
C GLU A 108 -2.10 14.36 5.38
N ILE A 109 -1.16 13.88 4.56
CA ILE A 109 -0.46 14.60 3.49
C ILE A 109 -0.63 13.83 2.18
#